data_AF-A0A2G1WRZ5-F1
#
_entry.id   AF-A0A2G1WRZ5-F1
#
_cell.length_a   1.000
_cell.length_b   1.000
_cell.length_c   1.000
_cell.angle_alpha   90.00
_cell.angle_beta   90.00
_cell.angle_gamma   90.00
#
_symmetry.space_group_name_H-M   'P 1'
#
loop_
_entity.id
_entity.type
_entity.pdbx_description
1 polymer ?
#
loop_
_entity_poly.entity_id
_entity_poly.type
_entity_poly.pdbx_seq_one_letter_code
_entity_poly.pdbx_strand_id
1 'polypeptide(L)' 'MAIKPKYIKQLGNLLLEQYPDSFNADFETNKESVTALTTVESKGVRNRIAGYVTQKKSQAAQNA' A
#
# COMPACT_ATOMS: atom_id res chain seq x y z
N MET A 1 -2.24 15.22 -13.61
CA MET A 1 -0.85 14.74 -13.39
C MET A 1 -0.85 13.22 -13.41
N ALA A 2 -0.05 12.58 -14.28
CA ALA A 2 0.05 11.13 -14.32
C ALA A 2 0.88 10.62 -13.12
N ILE A 3 0.26 9.84 -12.23
CA ILE A 3 0.99 9.23 -11.11
C ILE A 3 1.82 8.07 -11.66
N LYS A 4 3.14 8.12 -11.45
CA LYS A 4 4.10 7.13 -11.97
C LYS A 4 3.83 5.75 -11.37
N PRO A 5 3.44 4.73 -12.16
CA PRO A 5 3.09 3.40 -11.63
C PRO A 5 4.26 2.70 -10.92
N LYS A 6 5.49 2.91 -11.39
CA LYS A 6 6.70 2.30 -10.81
C LYS A 6 6.89 2.70 -9.34
N TYR A 7 6.72 3.98 -9.02
CA TYR A 7 6.87 4.49 -7.65
C TYR A 7 5.87 3.83 -6.68
N ILE A 8 4.61 3.71 -7.09
CA ILE A 8 3.55 3.07 -6.28
C ILE A 8 3.93 1.64 -5.94
N LYS A 9 4.37 0.86 -6.93
CA LYS A 9 4.75 -0.54 -6.73
C LYS A 9 6.00 -0.68 -5.85
N GLN A 10 7.02 0.14 -6.09
CA GLN A 10 8.25 0.10 -5.30
C GLN A 10 7.98 0.43 -3.83
N LEU A 11 7.26 1.52 -3.55
CA LEU A 11 6.96 1.91 -2.18
C LEU A 11 6.02 0.91 -1.50
N GLY A 12 5.01 0.41 -2.21
CA GLY A 12 4.10 -0.61 -1.66
C GLY A 12 4.81 -1.92 -1.30
N ASN A 13 5.75 -2.37 -2.13
CA ASN A 13 6.58 -3.55 -1.81
C ASN A 13 7.48 -3.28 -0.60
N LEU A 14 8.15 -2.13 -0.55
CA LEU A 14 9.01 -1.76 0.57
C LEU A 14 8.24 -1.73 1.89
N LEU A 15 7.02 -1.17 1.88
CA LEU A 15 6.15 -1.14 3.06
C LEU A 15 5.76 -2.55 3.52
N LEU A 16 5.43 -3.44 2.59
CA LEU A 16 5.11 -4.84 2.88
C LEU A 16 6.30 -5.62 3.44
N GLU A 17 7.52 -5.33 2.98
CA GLU A 17 8.75 -5.95 3.49
C GLU A 17 9.12 -5.43 4.88
N GLN A 18 8.99 -4.12 5.11
CA GLN A 18 9.41 -3.47 6.35
C GLN A 18 8.38 -3.59 7.48
N TYR A 19 7.08 -3.57 7.14
CA TYR A 19 5.98 -3.54 8.11
C TYR A 19 4.90 -4.55 7.73
N PRO A 20 5.22 -5.86 7.64
CA PRO A 20 4.28 -6.87 7.15
C PRO A 20 2.99 -6.95 7.98
N ASP A 21 3.08 -6.73 9.30
CA ASP A 21 1.96 -6.83 10.23
C ASP A 21 1.06 -5.59 10.26
N SER A 22 1.53 -4.47 9.71
CA SER A 22 0.74 -3.24 9.62
C SER A 22 -0.25 -3.24 8.46
N PHE A 23 -0.28 -4.30 7.64
CA PHE A 23 -1.14 -4.36 6.46
C PHE A 23 -1.98 -5.63 6.41
N ASN A 24 -3.22 -5.49 5.93
CA ASN A 24 -4.18 -6.58 5.80
C ASN A 24 -4.96 -6.46 4.47
N ALA A 25 -6.07 -7.18 4.33
CA ALA A 25 -6.90 -7.15 3.12
C ALA A 25 -7.94 -6.00 3.10
N ASP A 26 -7.94 -5.10 4.10
CA ASP A 26 -8.83 -3.94 4.18
C ASP A 26 -8.15 -2.65 3.68
N PHE A 27 -8.83 -1.95 2.80
CA PHE A 27 -8.28 -0.75 2.16
C PHE A 27 -8.14 0.43 3.12
N GLU A 28 -9.13 0.65 3.99
CA GLU A 28 -9.15 1.80 4.89
C GLU A 28 -8.04 1.69 5.94
N THR A 29 -7.88 0.50 6.54
CA THR A 29 -6.78 0.18 7.46
C THR A 29 -5.41 0.40 6.80
N ASN A 30 -5.24 -0.07 5.57
CA ASN A 30 -3.98 0.09 4.83
C ASN A 30 -3.71 1.57 4.50
N LYS A 31 -4.74 2.37 4.22
CA LYS A 31 -4.60 3.80 3.94
C LYS A 31 -4.13 4.58 5.17
N GLU A 32 -4.65 4.25 6.35
CA GLU A 32 -4.18 4.82 7.62
C GLU A 32 -2.72 4.43 7.88
N SER A 33 -2.39 3.15 7.68
CA SER A 33 -1.02 2.65 7.81
C SER A 33 -0.05 3.34 6.86
N VAL A 34 -0.41 3.53 5.58
CA VAL A 34 0.42 4.31 4.63
C VAL A 34 0.58 5.76 5.09
N THR A 35 -0.44 6.37 5.70
CA THR A 35 -0.35 7.74 6.25
C THR A 35 0.61 7.82 7.43
N ALA A 36 0.58 6.83 8.33
CA ALA A 36 1.43 6.80 9.50
C ALA A 36 2.90 6.47 9.15
N LEU A 37 3.10 5.59 8.16
CA LEU A 37 4.42 5.04 7.81
C LEU A 37 5.13 5.82 6.69
N THR A 38 4.47 6.78 6.03
CA THR A 38 5.06 7.54 4.92
C THR A 38 4.73 9.02 4.98
N THR A 39 5.61 9.84 4.40
CA THR A 39 5.39 11.29 4.23
C THR A 39 4.64 11.64 2.94
N VAL A 40 3.86 10.70 2.37
CA VAL A 40 3.15 10.93 1.11
C VAL A 40 1.98 11.88 1.31
N GLU A 41 2.19 13.15 0.92
CA GLU A 41 1.20 14.22 1.07
C GLU A 41 0.02 14.06 0.10
N SER A 42 0.29 13.59 -1.13
CA SER A 42 -0.74 13.49 -2.17
C SER A 42 -1.74 12.37 -1.87
N LYS A 43 -3.01 12.76 -1.63
CA LYS A 43 -4.14 11.83 -1.44
C LYS A 43 -4.23 10.78 -2.56
N GLY A 44 -4.05 11.18 -3.81
CA GLY A 44 -4.16 10.26 -4.96
C GLY A 44 -3.04 9.22 -4.99
N VAL A 45 -1.82 9.62 -4.62
CA VAL A 45 -0.66 8.72 -4.54
C VAL A 45 -0.83 7.75 -3.37
N ARG A 46 -1.21 8.27 -2.19
CA ARG A 46 -1.49 7.46 -1.00
C ARG A 46 -2.55 6.39 -1.25
N ASN A 47 -3.68 6.76 -1.85
CA ASN A 47 -4.75 5.82 -2.16
C ASN A 47 -4.30 4.73 -3.15
N ARG A 48 -3.45 5.07 -4.13
CA ARG A 48 -2.89 4.08 -5.05
C ARG A 48 -1.93 3.11 -4.37
N ILE A 49 -1.13 3.59 -3.41
CA ILE A 49 -0.25 2.72 -2.61
C ILE A 49 -1.08 1.78 -1.75
N ALA A 50 -2.05 2.31 -0.99
CA ALA A 50 -2.95 1.50 -0.16
C ALA A 50 -3.70 0.44 -0.97
N GLY A 51 -4.19 0.81 -2.16
CA GLY A 51 -4.85 -0.13 -3.07
C GLY A 51 -3.92 -1.24 -3.56
N TYR A 52 -2.67 -0.89 -3.93
CA TYR A 52 -1.67 -1.88 -4.33
C TYR A 52 -1.33 -2.87 -3.20
N VAL A 53 -1.14 -2.36 -1.99
CA VAL A 53 -0.85 -3.17 -0.80
C VAL A 53 -2.02 -4.11 -0.47
N THR A 54 -3.25 -3.60 -0.54
CA THR A 54 -4.48 -4.39 -0.33
C THR A 54 -4.54 -5.54 -1.33
N GLN A 55 -4.35 -5.25 -2.63
CA GLN A 55 -4.32 -6.26 -3.68
C GLN A 55 -3.29 -7.36 -3.40
N LYS A 56 -2.09 -7.00 -2.94
CA LYS A 56 -1.03 -7.95 -2.60
C LYS A 56 -1.40 -8.85 -1.41
N LYS A 57 -1.98 -8.28 -0.34
CA LYS A 57 -2.43 -9.04 0.82
C LYS A 57 -3.59 -9.97 0.49
N SER A 58 -4.57 -9.51 -0.29
CA SER A 58 -5.68 -10.35 -0.76
C SER A 58 -5.19 -11.52 -1.62
N GLN A 59 -4.24 -11.29 -2.53
CA GLN A 59 -3.64 -12.36 -3.35
C GLN A 59 -2.88 -13.38 -2.48
N ALA A 60 -2.13 -12.92 -1.48
CA ALA A 60 -1.41 -13.81 -0.57
C ALA A 60 -2.37 -14.69 0.24
N ALA A 61 -3.50 -14.14 0.70
CA ALA A 61 -4.52 -14.90 1.43
C ALA A 61 -5.27 -15.91 0.56
N GLN A 62 -5.37 -15.69 -0.75
CA GLN A 62 -6.02 -16.62 -1.69
C GLN A 62 -5.12 -17.77 -2.14
N ASN A 63 -3.80 -17.60 -2.04
CA ASN A 63 -2.81 -18.58 -2.48
C ASN A 63 -2.27 -19.47 -1.34
N ALA A 64 -2.76 -19.26 -0.12
CA ALA A 64 -2.45 -20.03 1.09
C ALA A 64 -3.61 -20.97 1.42
#